data_AF-A0A354DHE7-F1
#
_entry.id   AF-A0A354DHE7-F1
#
_cell.length_a   1.000
_cell.length_b   1.000
_cell.length_c   1.000
_cell.angle_alpha   90.00
_cell.angle_beta   90.00
_cell.angle_gamma   90.00
#
_symmetry.space_group_name_H-M   'P 1'
#
loop_
_entity.id
_entity.type
_entity.pdbx_description
1 polymer ?
#
loop_
_entity_poly.entity_id
_entity_poly.type
_entity_poly.pdbx_seq_one_letter_code
_entity_poly.pdbx_strand_id
1 'polypeptide(L)' 'MLKLLKHLRPFTLAIILALALLFFHSLSELFLPTLMAEIVDEGVVKGDTSFILQLGGLMLLVAAGGTLANIFASY' A
#
# COMPACT_ATOMS: atom_id res chain seq x y z
N MET A 1 -5.82 -7.58 34.91
CA MET A 1 -5.24 -7.42 33.56
C MET A 1 -5.62 -6.11 32.87
N LEU A 2 -6.84 -5.56 33.04
CA LEU A 2 -7.26 -4.28 32.42
C LEU A 2 -6.52 -3.01 32.90
N LYS A 3 -5.75 -3.05 34.01
CA LYS A 3 -5.00 -1.89 34.54
C LYS A 3 -3.80 -1.47 33.68
N LEU A 4 -3.28 -2.36 32.83
CA LEU A 4 -2.15 -2.07 31.93
C LEU A 4 -2.55 -1.20 30.72
N LEU A 5 -3.80 -1.28 30.28
CA LEU A 5 -4.34 -0.44 29.19
C LEU A 5 -4.26 1.07 29.50
N LYS A 6 -4.19 1.45 30.77
CA LYS A 6 -4.05 2.85 31.20
C LYS A 6 -2.66 3.43 30.92
N HIS A 7 -1.63 2.58 30.81
CA HIS A 7 -0.25 2.98 30.45
C HIS A 7 0.00 3.03 28.94
N LEU A 8 -0.94 2.52 28.12
CA LEU A 8 -0.87 2.61 26.66
C LEU A 8 -1.47 3.92 26.11
N ARG A 9 -2.13 4.73 26.95
CA ARG A 9 -2.70 6.04 26.56
C ARG A 9 -1.74 7.01 25.86
N PRO A 10 -0.45 7.13 26.21
CA PRO A 10 0.46 7.98 25.44
C PRO A 10 0.81 7.40 24.06
N PHE A 11 0.66 6.08 23.86
CA PHE A 11 0.96 5.38 22.61
C PHE A 11 -0.26 5.18 21.69
N THR A 12 -1.47 5.57 22.11
CA THR A 12 -2.67 5.43 21.25
C THR A 12 -2.54 6.21 19.95
N LEU A 13 -1.82 7.34 19.97
CA LEU A 13 -1.55 8.15 18.78
C LEU A 13 -0.65 7.40 17.78
N ALA A 14 0.41 6.75 18.27
CA ALA A 14 1.28 5.90 17.44
C ALA A 14 0.54 4.68 16.89
N ILE A 15 -0.31 4.04 17.71
CA ILE A 15 -1.12 2.88 17.30
C ILE A 15 -2.11 3.26 16.19
N ILE A 16 -2.81 4.38 16.32
CA ILE A 16 -3.76 4.86 15.30
C ILE A 16 -3.02 5.19 14.00
N LEU A 17 -1.85 5.83 14.09
CA LEU A 17 -1.06 6.22 12.94
C LEU A 17 -0.49 5.00 12.21
N ALA A 18 0.02 4.01 12.95
CA ALA A 18 0.44 2.71 12.42
C ALA A 18 -0.73 1.96 11.76
N LEU A 19 -1.90 1.93 12.39
CA LEU A 19 -3.11 1.33 11.82
C LEU A 19 -3.51 1.98 10.50
N ALA A 20 -3.48 3.32 10.43
CA ALA A 20 -3.81 4.06 9.21
C ALA A 20 -2.81 3.80 8.08
N LEU A 21 -1.51 3.80 8.40
CA LEU A 21 -0.44 3.48 7.44
C LEU A 21 -0.56 2.03 6.94
N LEU A 22 -0.80 1.08 7.84
CA LEU A 22 -0.95 -0.33 7.50
C LEU A 22 -2.20 -0.57 6.63
N PHE A 23 -3.28 0.15 6.90
CA PHE A 23 -4.46 0.14 6.04
C PHE A 23 -4.16 0.65 4.63
N PHE A 24 -3.38 1.75 4.52
CA PHE A 24 -2.97 2.29 3.23
C PHE A 24 -2.03 1.33 2.48
N HIS A 25 -1.16 0.64 3.21
CA HIS A 25 -0.30 -0.41 2.67
C HIS A 25 -1.14 -1.57 2.09
N SER A 26 -2.14 -2.06 2.83
CA SER A 26 -2.99 -3.15 2.33
C SER A 26 -3.83 -2.74 1.12
N LEU A 27 -4.29 -1.48 1.07
CA LEU A 27 -4.94 -0.95 -0.14
C LEU A 27 -3.99 -0.96 -1.33
N SER A 28 -2.74 -0.54 -1.13
CA SER A 28 -1.73 -0.53 -2.19
C SER A 28 -1.46 -1.94 -2.74
N GLU A 29 -1.39 -2.94 -1.86
CA GLU A 29 -1.28 -4.35 -2.26
C GLU A 29 -2.50 -4.86 -3.03
N LEU A 30 -3.70 -4.40 -2.69
CA LEU A 30 -4.92 -4.75 -3.41
C LEU A 30 -5.05 -4.02 -4.76
N PHE A 31 -4.50 -2.82 -4.90
CA PHE A 31 -4.50 -2.05 -6.15
C PHE A 31 -3.54 -2.62 -7.21
N LEU A 32 -2.42 -3.22 -6.79
CA LEU A 32 -1.47 -3.85 -7.68
C LEU A 32 -2.10 -4.90 -8.62
N PRO A 33 -2.86 -5.90 -8.16
CA PRO A 33 -3.49 -6.88 -9.05
C PRO A 33 -4.56 -6.27 -9.97
N THR A 34 -5.24 -5.19 -9.57
CA THR A 34 -6.16 -4.46 -10.46
C THR A 34 -5.41 -3.80 -11.61
N LEU A 35 -4.32 -3.08 -11.32
CA LEU A 35 -3.45 -2.50 -12.34
C LEU A 35 -2.83 -3.60 -13.23
N MET A 36 -2.51 -4.75 -12.65
CA MET A 36 -1.96 -5.89 -13.38
C MET A 36 -2.97 -6.49 -14.36
N ALA A 37 -4.24 -6.58 -13.99
CA ALA A 37 -5.32 -7.00 -14.89
C ALA A 37 -5.49 -6.01 -16.05
N GLU A 38 -5.44 -4.71 -15.76
CA GLU A 38 -5.56 -3.65 -16.76
C GLU A 38 -4.38 -3.64 -17.75
N ILE A 39 -3.15 -3.94 -17.28
CA ILE A 39 -1.99 -4.17 -18.17
C ILE A 39 -2.26 -5.31 -19.15
N VAL A 40 -2.88 -6.41 -18.71
CA VAL A 40 -3.14 -7.57 -19.55
C VAL A 40 -4.27 -7.27 -20.55
N ASP A 41 -5.41 -6.78 -20.07
CA ASP A 41 -6.61 -6.56 -20.90
C ASP A 41 -6.47 -5.40 -21.88
N GLU A 42 -5.82 -4.31 -21.49
CA GLU A 42 -5.70 -3.10 -22.32
C GLU A 42 -4.32 -2.94 -22.94
N GLY A 43 -3.25 -3.32 -22.25
CA GLY A 43 -1.88 -3.20 -22.76
C GLY A 43 -1.48 -4.35 -23.68
N VAL A 44 -1.51 -5.59 -23.16
CA VAL A 44 -1.02 -6.77 -23.88
C VAL A 44 -1.93 -7.13 -25.05
N VAL A 45 -3.26 -7.09 -24.87
CA VAL A 45 -4.22 -7.41 -25.94
C VAL A 45 -4.19 -6.38 -27.08
N LYS A 46 -3.98 -5.09 -26.80
CA LYS A 46 -3.86 -4.04 -27.83
C LYS A 46 -2.44 -3.90 -28.38
N GLY A 47 -1.44 -4.55 -27.77
CA GLY A 47 -0.03 -4.46 -28.15
C GLY A 47 0.63 -3.11 -27.83
N ASP A 48 0.02 -2.30 -26.95
CA ASP A 48 0.52 -0.96 -26.60
C ASP A 48 1.59 -1.04 -25.50
N THR A 49 2.84 -1.15 -25.92
CA THR A 49 4.00 -1.20 -25.02
C THR A 49 4.23 0.10 -24.24
N SER A 50 3.76 1.24 -24.74
CA SER A 50 3.88 2.52 -24.04
C SER A 50 2.96 2.56 -22.82
N PHE A 51 1.73 2.06 -22.98
CA PHE A 51 0.77 1.93 -21.88
C PHE A 51 1.29 0.98 -20.78
N ILE A 52 1.86 -0.17 -21.17
CA ILE A 52 2.44 -1.14 -20.23
C ILE A 52 3.57 -0.51 -19.41
N LEU A 53 4.47 0.26 -20.04
CA LEU A 53 5.57 0.92 -19.35
C LEU A 53 5.10 2.03 -18.41
N GLN A 54 4.08 2.80 -18.79
CA GLN A 54 3.50 3.83 -17.92
C GLN A 54 2.82 3.22 -16.69
N LEU A 55 1.97 2.20 -16.87
CA LEU A 55 1.33 1.52 -15.74
C LEU A 55 2.35 0.78 -14.86
N GLY A 56 3.32 0.09 -15.45
CA GLY A 56 4.39 -0.58 -14.71
C GLY A 56 5.22 0.39 -13.86
N GLY A 57 5.50 1.59 -14.38
CA GLY A 57 6.13 2.67 -13.61
C GLY A 57 5.25 3.14 -12.44
N LEU A 58 3.94 3.25 -12.66
CA LEU A 58 2.98 3.62 -11.62
C LEU A 58 2.86 2.53 -10.53
N MET A 59 2.89 1.25 -10.91
CA MET A 59 2.94 0.12 -9.97
C MET A 59 4.19 0.18 -9.07
N LEU A 60 5.34 0.55 -9.64
CA LEU A 60 6.59 0.73 -8.89
C LEU A 60 6.47 1.84 -7.85
N LEU A 61 5.84 2.97 -8.20
CA LEU A 61 5.59 4.07 -7.26
C LEU A 61 4.63 3.66 -6.14
N VAL A 62 3.54 2.95 -6.48
CA VAL A 62 2.56 2.46 -5.50
C VAL A 62 3.20 1.45 -4.54
N ALA A 63 4.00 0.52 -5.06
CA ALA A 63 4.72 -0.46 -4.25
C ALA A 63 5.76 0.20 -3.33
N ALA A 64 6.54 1.17 -3.85
CA ALA A 64 7.50 1.93 -3.04
C ALA A 64 6.79 2.75 -1.95
N GLY A 65 5.68 3.42 -2.28
CA GLY A 65 4.89 4.18 -1.31
C GLY A 65 4.28 3.29 -0.22
N GLY A 66 3.70 2.15 -0.62
CA GLY A 66 3.12 1.17 0.30
C GLY A 66 4.17 0.56 1.23
N THR A 67 5.34 0.18 0.71
CA THR A 67 6.42 -0.42 1.53
C THR A 67 7.04 0.58 2.51
N LEU A 68 7.22 1.85 2.10
CA LEU A 68 7.63 2.91 3.01
C LEU A 68 6.61 3.11 4.13
N ALA A 69 5.33 3.16 3.79
CA ALA A 69 4.26 3.29 4.78
C ALA A 69 4.27 2.15 5.80
N ASN A 70 4.51 0.91 5.35
CA ASN A 70 4.64 -0.24 6.23
C ASN A 70 5.87 -0.15 7.16
N ILE A 71 7.02 0.30 6.63
CA ILE A 71 8.23 0.48 7.44
C ILE A 71 8.01 1.54 8.54
N PHE A 72 7.38 2.68 8.21
CA PHE A 72 7.04 3.71 9.20
C PHE A 72 5.97 3.28 10.21
N ALA A 73 5.10 2.34 9.85
CA ALA A 73 4.10 1.79 10.78
C ALA A 73 4.69 0.75 11.73
N SER A 74 5.72 0.03 11.27
CA SER A 74 6.33 -1.09 11.99
C SER A 74 7.41 -0.66 12.99
N TYR A 75 8.02 0.52 12.80
CA TYR A 75 9.05 1.09 13.67
C TYR A 75 8.47 2.15 14.61
#